data_AF-A0A0J1IKM9-F1
#
_entry.id   AF-A0A0J1IKM9-F1
#
_cell.length_a   1.000
_cell.length_b   1.000
_cell.length_c   1.000
_cell.angle_alpha   90.00
_cell.angle_beta   90.00
_cell.angle_gamma   90.00
#
_symmetry.space_group_name_H-M   'P 1'
#
loop_
_entity.id
_entity.type
_entity.pdbx_description
1 polymer ?
#
loop_
_entity_poly.entity_id
_entity_poly.type
_entity_poly.pdbx_seq_one_letter_code
_entity_poly.pdbx_strand_id
1 'polypeptide(L)'
;MEASADTNFDSLLVEKGFSKEEILSMNEETKEKLATSTGEKADYTITKKEYYNSLNGKKYEVTNENRNQINELIEKDIAKYNKENNIPISNTKTSLASINSYDNGDYYNDDKLSVSAFVDKSSSNATEYSYRAFLNFTWSDYADLQWTDNVAIAWDNRFIGVTNSLDGFYSYLHVFNNNYVSAKMDTSQNLYGISGKFLLPNTYFMTGGLSQDIKVPVKFKNETGKFQAKYIHSLIPFTGAVSIGKASVNVPTGWLCQEFVLDFNIKIGN
;
A
#
# COMPACT_ATOMS: atom_id res chain seq x y z
N MET A 1 -1.32 -27.68 -18.98
CA MET A 1 -1.01 -26.41 -19.66
C MET A 1 0.35 -25.97 -19.18
N GLU A 2 1.28 -25.85 -20.12
CA GLU A 2 2.70 -25.62 -19.89
C GLU A 2 2.94 -24.24 -19.30
N ALA A 3 3.88 -24.18 -18.36
CA ALA A 3 4.37 -22.97 -17.76
C ALA A 3 5.16 -22.16 -18.81
N SER A 4 4.75 -20.93 -19.05
CA SER A 4 5.55 -19.89 -19.72
C SER A 4 5.34 -18.60 -18.92
N ALA A 5 6.36 -17.82 -18.53
CA ALA A 5 7.71 -17.69 -19.06
C ALA A 5 8.67 -17.32 -17.91
N ASP A 6 9.92 -17.81 -17.99
CA ASP A 6 11.05 -17.26 -17.24
C ASP A 6 11.23 -15.79 -17.65
N THR A 7 10.78 -14.85 -16.81
CA THR A 7 11.20 -13.45 -16.90
C THR A 7 12.61 -13.31 -16.34
N ASN A 8 13.42 -12.40 -16.90
CA ASN A 8 14.86 -12.24 -16.64
C ASN A 8 15.23 -11.96 -15.16
N PHE A 9 14.22 -11.71 -14.32
CA PHE A 9 14.35 -11.36 -12.91
C PHE A 9 13.91 -12.48 -11.94
N ASP A 10 13.16 -13.49 -12.41
CA ASP A 10 12.54 -14.49 -11.53
C ASP A 10 13.59 -15.34 -10.81
N SER A 11 14.66 -15.74 -11.50
CA SER A 11 15.79 -16.46 -10.91
C SER A 11 16.49 -15.65 -9.81
N LEU A 12 16.70 -14.36 -10.04
CA LEU A 12 17.29 -13.44 -9.05
C LEU A 12 16.38 -13.26 -7.83
N LEU A 13 15.07 -13.23 -8.03
CA LEU A 13 14.10 -13.12 -6.93
C LEU A 13 14.06 -14.41 -6.09
N VAL A 14 14.15 -15.58 -6.73
CA VAL A 14 14.30 -16.85 -6.01
C VAL A 14 15.57 -16.85 -5.16
N GLU A 15 16.71 -16.39 -5.71
CA GLU A 15 17.96 -16.26 -4.96
C GLU A 15 17.85 -15.29 -3.77
N LYS A 16 17.02 -14.26 -3.89
CA LYS A 16 16.71 -13.28 -2.82
C LYS A 16 15.71 -13.78 -1.78
N GLY A 17 15.19 -15.00 -1.92
CA GLY A 17 14.31 -15.65 -0.95
C GLY A 17 12.80 -15.53 -1.22
N PHE A 18 12.38 -15.09 -2.41
CA PHE A 18 10.97 -15.07 -2.81
C PHE A 18 10.51 -16.45 -3.31
N SER A 19 9.27 -16.85 -2.96
CA SER A 19 8.67 -18.07 -3.49
C SER A 19 8.22 -17.90 -4.94
N LYS A 20 8.01 -19.00 -5.67
CA LYS A 20 7.52 -18.94 -7.05
C LYS A 20 6.11 -18.35 -7.12
N GLU A 21 5.27 -18.65 -6.14
CA GLU A 21 3.91 -18.11 -6.04
C GLU A 21 3.93 -16.59 -5.81
N GLU A 22 4.86 -16.09 -4.99
CA GLU A 22 5.09 -14.67 -4.78
C GLU A 22 5.57 -13.97 -6.06
N ILE A 23 6.50 -14.59 -6.79
CA ILE A 23 7.05 -14.01 -8.02
C ILE A 23 5.97 -13.95 -9.11
N LEU A 24 5.16 -15.00 -9.26
CA LEU A 24 4.07 -15.06 -10.24
C LEU A 24 3.00 -13.99 -10.05
N SER A 25 2.90 -13.44 -8.85
CA SER A 25 1.92 -12.44 -8.49
C SER A 25 2.46 -11.01 -8.44
N MET A 26 3.78 -10.84 -8.57
CA MET A 26 4.38 -9.53 -8.76
C MET A 26 4.16 -9.02 -10.18
N ASN A 27 3.86 -7.74 -10.32
CA ASN A 27 3.99 -7.06 -11.61
C ASN A 27 5.47 -6.91 -12.00
N GLU A 28 5.75 -6.76 -13.30
CA GLU A 28 7.12 -6.72 -13.82
C GLU A 28 7.97 -5.59 -13.24
N GLU A 29 7.37 -4.42 -12.95
CA GLU A 29 8.07 -3.29 -12.32
C GLU A 29 8.55 -3.64 -10.90
N THR A 30 7.72 -4.33 -10.12
CA THR A 30 8.08 -4.82 -8.78
C THR A 30 9.18 -5.87 -8.87
N LYS A 31 9.08 -6.79 -9.85
CA LYS A 31 10.12 -7.80 -10.08
C LYS A 31 11.46 -7.17 -10.40
N GLU A 32 11.51 -6.22 -11.33
CA GLU A 32 12.73 -5.49 -11.70
C GLU A 32 13.33 -4.75 -10.50
N LYS A 33 12.52 -3.99 -9.76
CA LYS A 33 12.95 -3.22 -8.60
C LYS A 33 13.54 -4.11 -7.49
N LEU A 34 12.91 -5.25 -7.22
CA LEU A 34 13.36 -6.20 -6.21
C LEU A 34 14.60 -6.97 -6.67
N ALA A 35 14.64 -7.42 -7.92
CA ALA A 35 15.76 -8.17 -8.46
C ALA A 35 17.04 -7.33 -8.57
N THR A 36 16.90 -6.03 -8.87
CA THR A 36 18.02 -5.09 -8.95
C THR A 36 18.41 -4.47 -7.60
N SER A 37 17.63 -4.71 -6.54
CA SER A 37 17.97 -4.23 -5.20
C SER A 37 19.22 -4.95 -4.68
N THR A 38 20.00 -4.33 -3.80
CA THR A 38 21.15 -4.99 -3.15
C THR A 38 20.73 -5.84 -1.94
N GLY A 39 19.45 -5.80 -1.57
CA GLY A 39 18.93 -6.45 -0.37
C GLY A 39 18.39 -7.85 -0.62
N GLU A 40 18.17 -8.58 0.46
CA GLU A 40 17.48 -9.88 0.47
C GLU A 40 16.11 -9.70 1.13
N LYS A 41 15.15 -10.57 0.77
CA LYS A 41 13.83 -10.58 1.38
C LYS A 41 13.98 -10.85 2.87
N ALA A 42 13.42 -10.00 3.72
CA ALA A 42 13.35 -10.32 5.13
C ALA A 42 12.41 -11.52 5.38
N ASP A 43 12.65 -12.26 6.45
CA ASP A 43 11.74 -13.33 6.90
C ASP A 43 10.54 -12.70 7.61
N TYR A 44 9.36 -12.68 6.98
CA TYR A 44 8.14 -12.15 7.57
C TYR A 44 6.86 -12.90 7.19
N THR A 45 5.82 -12.74 8.03
CA THR A 45 4.45 -13.19 7.76
C THR A 45 3.51 -12.00 7.60
N ILE A 46 2.53 -12.10 6.69
CA ILE A 46 1.54 -11.03 6.44
C ILE A 46 0.12 -11.48 6.73
N THR A 47 -0.68 -10.58 7.33
CA THR A 47 -2.14 -10.67 7.37
C THR A 47 -2.76 -9.50 6.60
N LYS A 48 -3.77 -9.77 5.79
CA LYS A 48 -4.47 -8.79 4.95
C LYS A 48 -5.86 -8.51 5.52
N LYS A 49 -6.28 -7.25 5.60
CA LYS A 49 -7.64 -6.86 6.01
C LYS A 49 -8.14 -5.68 5.19
N GLU A 50 -9.44 -5.66 4.89
CA GLU A 50 -10.12 -4.51 4.31
C GLU A 50 -11.10 -3.93 5.34
N TYR A 51 -11.19 -2.60 5.40
CA TYR A 51 -12.20 -1.91 6.17
C TYR A 51 -12.90 -0.82 5.37
N TYR A 52 -14.19 -0.62 5.66
CA TYR A 52 -14.94 0.57 5.28
C TYR A 52 -15.16 1.46 6.50
N ASN A 53 -14.81 2.75 6.39
CA ASN A 53 -15.14 3.77 7.39
C ASN A 53 -16.34 4.57 6.92
N SER A 54 -17.47 4.34 7.57
CA SER A 54 -18.74 4.98 7.22
C SER A 54 -18.82 6.47 7.53
N LEU A 55 -19.84 7.13 6.98
CA LEU A 55 -20.12 8.55 7.19
C LEU A 55 -20.23 8.93 8.68
N ASN A 56 -20.71 8.00 9.52
CA ASN A 56 -20.90 8.23 10.95
C ASN A 56 -19.66 7.91 11.81
N GLY A 57 -18.53 7.57 11.18
CA GLY A 57 -17.28 7.22 11.86
C GLY A 57 -17.21 5.77 12.34
N LYS A 58 -18.21 4.93 12.05
CA LYS A 58 -18.14 3.50 12.34
C LYS A 58 -17.29 2.77 11.30
N LYS A 59 -16.39 1.94 11.78
CA LYS A 59 -15.51 1.07 11.00
C LYS A 59 -16.11 -0.33 10.84
N TYR A 60 -16.14 -0.83 9.62
CA TYR A 60 -16.67 -2.14 9.25
C TYR A 60 -15.55 -2.95 8.59
N GLU A 61 -15.26 -4.15 9.10
CA GLU A 61 -14.38 -5.09 8.39
C GLU A 61 -15.12 -5.65 7.18
N VAL A 62 -14.49 -5.60 6.01
CA VAL A 62 -15.08 -6.09 4.77
C VAL A 62 -14.63 -7.52 4.56
N THR A 63 -15.61 -8.42 4.46
CA THR A 63 -15.41 -9.84 4.19
C THR A 63 -16.24 -10.24 2.97
N ASN A 64 -16.01 -11.44 2.44
CA ASN A 64 -16.78 -11.93 1.30
C ASN A 64 -18.27 -12.07 1.64
N GLU A 65 -18.61 -12.39 2.88
CA GLU A 65 -19.98 -12.60 3.36
C GLU A 65 -20.76 -11.29 3.48
N ASN A 66 -20.11 -10.18 3.86
CA ASN A 66 -20.78 -8.91 4.14
C ASN A 66 -20.58 -7.83 3.05
N ARG A 67 -19.76 -8.11 2.03
CA ARG A 67 -19.39 -7.14 0.98
C ARG A 67 -20.57 -6.43 0.33
N ASN A 68 -21.59 -7.18 -0.09
CA ASN A 68 -22.75 -6.59 -0.77
C ASN A 68 -23.49 -5.59 0.15
N GLN A 69 -23.60 -5.91 1.44
CA GLN A 69 -24.22 -5.03 2.43
C GLN A 69 -23.38 -3.77 2.66
N ILE A 70 -22.05 -3.91 2.66
CA ILE A 70 -21.13 -2.77 2.78
C ILE A 70 -21.18 -1.89 1.54
N ASN A 71 -21.27 -2.45 0.33
CA ASN A 71 -21.41 -1.67 -0.90
C ASN A 71 -22.71 -0.86 -0.91
N GLU A 72 -23.83 -1.45 -0.50
CA GLU A 72 -25.08 -0.70 -0.33
C GLU A 72 -24.97 0.42 0.71
N LEU A 73 -24.19 0.20 1.78
CA LEU A 73 -23.94 1.22 2.80
C LEU A 73 -23.08 2.36 2.24
N ILE A 74 -22.03 2.05 1.48
CA ILE A 74 -21.18 3.02 0.79
C ILE A 74 -22.03 3.91 -0.12
N GLU A 75 -22.88 3.33 -0.96
CA GLU A 75 -23.75 4.09 -1.86
C GLU A 75 -24.70 5.03 -1.12
N LYS A 76 -25.31 4.54 -0.02
CA LYS A 76 -26.19 5.35 0.84
C LYS A 76 -25.45 6.50 1.49
N ASP A 77 -24.26 6.24 2.00
CA ASP A 77 -23.43 7.21 2.69
C ASP A 77 -22.91 8.30 1.73
N ILE A 78 -22.46 7.93 0.53
CA ILE A 78 -22.08 8.87 -0.55
C ILE A 78 -23.29 9.72 -0.96
N ALA A 79 -24.45 9.10 -1.22
CA ALA A 79 -25.65 9.82 -1.61
C ALA A 79 -26.10 10.82 -0.54
N LYS A 80 -26.00 10.43 0.74
CA LYS A 80 -26.29 11.31 1.87
C LYS A 80 -25.30 12.48 1.93
N TYR A 81 -24.00 12.21 1.83
CA TYR A 81 -22.97 13.25 1.83
C TYR A 81 -23.17 14.25 0.70
N ASN A 82 -23.39 13.77 -0.52
CA ASN A 82 -23.62 14.62 -1.69
C ASN A 82 -24.84 15.53 -1.50
N LYS A 83 -25.94 14.99 -0.96
CA LYS A 83 -27.15 15.75 -0.65
C LYS A 83 -26.91 16.81 0.41
N GLU A 84 -26.18 16.50 1.47
CA GLU A 84 -25.89 17.42 2.56
C GLU A 84 -24.93 18.55 2.15
N ASN A 85 -24.04 18.29 1.17
CA ASN A 85 -23.01 19.23 0.72
C ASN A 85 -23.29 19.87 -0.65
N ASN A 86 -24.47 19.64 -1.24
CA ASN A 86 -24.84 20.13 -2.58
C ASN A 86 -23.84 19.76 -3.69
N ILE A 87 -23.30 18.53 -3.64
CA ILE A 87 -22.38 18.01 -4.65
C ILE A 87 -23.18 17.25 -5.72
N PRO A 88 -23.03 17.56 -7.02
CA PRO A 88 -23.73 16.85 -8.09
C PRO A 88 -23.40 15.35 -8.12
N ILE A 89 -24.44 14.51 -8.18
CA ILE A 89 -24.37 13.03 -8.15
C ILE A 89 -23.61 12.45 -9.37
N SER A 90 -23.41 13.22 -10.44
CA SER A 90 -22.70 12.80 -11.65
C SER A 90 -21.19 12.57 -11.46
N ASN A 91 -20.64 12.81 -10.26
CA ASN A 91 -19.20 12.80 -9.97
C ASN A 91 -18.78 11.75 -8.91
N THR A 92 -19.62 10.76 -8.58
CA THR A 92 -19.37 9.86 -7.43
C THR A 92 -19.61 8.39 -7.71
N LYS A 93 -19.12 7.85 -8.83
CA LYS A 93 -19.27 6.42 -9.14
C LYS A 93 -17.92 5.74 -9.29
N THR A 94 -17.25 5.51 -8.16
CA THR A 94 -16.37 4.35 -8.06
C THR A 94 -16.26 3.95 -6.58
N SER A 95 -17.18 3.10 -6.12
CA SER A 95 -16.71 2.14 -5.11
C SER A 95 -15.68 1.27 -5.81
N LEU A 96 -14.58 0.96 -5.12
CA LEU A 96 -13.66 -0.06 -5.60
C LEU A 96 -14.47 -1.36 -5.74
N ALA A 97 -14.65 -1.79 -6.99
CA ALA A 97 -15.37 -3.01 -7.27
C ALA A 97 -14.44 -4.16 -6.92
N SER A 98 -14.92 -5.02 -6.02
CA SER A 98 -14.43 -6.36 -5.70
C SER A 98 -13.06 -6.44 -5.01
N ILE A 99 -12.98 -7.24 -3.93
CA ILE A 99 -11.73 -7.93 -3.58
C ILE A 99 -11.71 -9.22 -4.39
N ASN A 100 -10.62 -9.50 -5.10
CA ASN A 100 -10.25 -10.86 -5.47
C ASN A 100 -9.05 -11.27 -4.61
N SER A 101 -9.26 -12.00 -3.52
CA SER A 101 -8.15 -12.49 -2.70
C SER A 101 -7.41 -13.58 -3.48
N TYR A 102 -6.30 -13.24 -4.12
CA TYR A 102 -5.32 -14.25 -4.47
C TYR A 102 -4.46 -14.54 -3.23
N ASP A 103 -4.54 -15.80 -2.81
CA ASP A 103 -3.60 -16.37 -1.84
C ASP A 103 -2.20 -16.48 -2.44
N ASN A 104 -1.22 -16.28 -1.56
CA ASN A 104 0.23 -16.36 -1.69
C ASN A 104 0.95 -15.11 -2.21
N GLY A 105 1.37 -14.27 -1.25
CA GLY A 105 2.39 -13.21 -1.34
C GLY A 105 1.96 -11.87 -0.76
N ASP A 106 2.94 -10.97 -0.54
CA ASP A 106 2.91 -9.75 0.30
C ASP A 106 2.14 -8.56 -0.28
N TYR A 107 1.15 -8.85 -1.12
CA TYR A 107 0.40 -7.92 -1.92
C TYR A 107 -1.11 -8.15 -1.77
N TYR A 108 -1.88 -7.08 -1.71
CA TYR A 108 -3.29 -7.02 -2.04
C TYR A 108 -3.42 -6.84 -3.55
N ASN A 109 -4.38 -7.50 -4.17
CA ASN A 109 -4.72 -7.28 -5.58
C ASN A 109 -6.23 -7.45 -5.74
N ASP A 110 -6.85 -6.54 -6.48
CA ASP A 110 -8.14 -6.73 -7.11
C ASP A 110 -8.09 -6.23 -8.55
N ASP A 111 -9.20 -6.31 -9.27
CA ASP A 111 -9.24 -5.95 -10.69
C ASP A 111 -8.87 -4.47 -10.96
N LYS A 112 -8.86 -3.62 -9.91
CA LYS A 112 -8.61 -2.16 -9.96
C LYS A 112 -7.41 -1.72 -9.13
N LEU A 113 -7.13 -2.33 -7.98
CA LEU A 113 -6.11 -1.90 -7.03
C LEU A 113 -5.20 -3.06 -6.65
N SER A 114 -3.90 -2.86 -6.82
CA SER A 114 -2.86 -3.66 -6.19
C SER A 114 -2.10 -2.83 -5.17
N VAL A 115 -1.79 -3.39 -4.01
CA VAL A 115 -0.97 -2.76 -2.96
C VAL A 115 -0.01 -3.79 -2.42
N SER A 116 1.29 -3.52 -2.40
CA SER A 116 2.27 -4.41 -1.76
C SER A 116 3.07 -3.67 -0.72
N ALA A 117 3.50 -4.39 0.32
CA ALA A 117 4.41 -3.86 1.31
C ALA A 117 5.44 -4.92 1.70
N PHE A 118 6.70 -4.54 1.74
CA PHE A 118 7.79 -5.46 2.05
C PHE A 118 8.94 -4.72 2.73
N VAL A 119 9.82 -5.49 3.37
CA VAL A 119 11.01 -4.99 4.04
C VAL A 119 12.22 -5.75 3.53
N ASP A 120 13.17 -5.04 2.94
CA ASP A 120 14.41 -5.62 2.44
C ASP A 120 15.52 -5.38 3.45
N LYS A 121 16.33 -6.41 3.74
CA LYS A 121 17.54 -6.24 4.54
C LYS A 121 18.65 -5.70 3.64
N SER A 122 19.10 -4.47 3.88
CA SER A 122 20.06 -3.79 3.01
C SER A 122 21.51 -3.98 3.44
N SER A 123 21.80 -4.00 4.74
CA SER A 123 23.14 -4.28 5.27
C SER A 123 23.11 -4.61 6.78
N SER A 124 24.25 -5.04 7.32
CA SER A 124 24.43 -5.18 8.76
C SER A 124 25.83 -4.75 9.18
N ASN A 125 25.96 -4.23 10.40
CA ASN A 125 27.25 -3.95 11.03
C ASN A 125 27.24 -4.49 12.48
N ALA A 126 28.31 -4.22 13.24
CA ALA A 126 28.47 -4.74 14.60
C ALA A 126 27.39 -4.23 15.60
N THR A 127 26.67 -3.16 15.28
CA THR A 127 25.73 -2.49 16.20
C THR A 127 24.29 -2.46 15.70
N GLU A 128 24.07 -2.47 14.39
CA GLU A 128 22.76 -2.28 13.76
C GLU A 128 22.56 -3.18 12.53
N TYR A 129 21.31 -3.62 12.34
CA TYR A 129 20.80 -4.08 11.06
C TYR A 129 20.16 -2.89 10.33
N SER A 130 20.41 -2.80 9.03
CA SER A 130 19.76 -1.82 8.14
C SER A 130 18.77 -2.54 7.24
N TYR A 131 17.58 -1.97 7.16
CA TYR A 131 16.50 -2.44 6.29
C TYR A 131 15.97 -1.28 5.46
N ARG A 132 15.19 -1.59 4.43
CA ARG A 132 14.40 -0.62 3.69
C ARG A 132 12.96 -1.09 3.64
N ALA A 133 12.05 -0.30 4.21
CA ALA A 133 10.63 -0.55 4.15
C ALA A 133 10.05 0.04 2.87
N PHE A 134 9.19 -0.73 2.20
CA PHE A 134 8.52 -0.34 0.96
C PHE A 134 7.02 -0.51 1.07
N LEU A 135 6.30 0.38 0.41
CA LEU A 135 4.89 0.25 0.09
C LEU A 135 4.71 0.67 -1.36
N ASN A 136 4.27 -0.23 -2.23
CA ASN A 136 3.95 0.08 -3.62
C ASN A 136 2.44 -0.08 -3.84
N PHE A 137 1.92 0.58 -4.87
CA PHE A 137 0.55 0.39 -5.31
C PHE A 137 0.43 0.54 -6.83
N THR A 138 -0.60 -0.07 -7.38
CA THR A 138 -1.00 0.08 -8.77
C THR A 138 -2.51 0.24 -8.82
N TRP A 139 -2.97 1.22 -9.58
CA TRP A 139 -4.37 1.48 -9.85
C TRP A 139 -4.63 1.28 -11.35
N SER A 140 -5.66 0.52 -11.69
CA SER A 140 -5.96 0.03 -13.03
C SER A 140 -7.44 0.26 -13.40
N ASP A 141 -8.00 1.40 -13.00
CA ASP A 141 -9.35 1.82 -13.37
C ASP A 141 -9.42 3.33 -13.59
N TYR A 142 -10.45 3.81 -14.27
CA TYR A 142 -10.73 5.24 -14.35
C TYR A 142 -11.14 5.76 -12.98
N ALA A 143 -10.23 6.51 -12.34
CA ALA A 143 -10.59 7.29 -11.17
C ALA A 143 -11.37 8.56 -11.59
N ASP A 144 -12.46 8.86 -10.89
CA ASP A 144 -13.17 10.12 -11.08
C ASP A 144 -12.28 11.31 -10.63
N LEU A 145 -12.47 12.46 -11.29
CA LEU A 145 -11.64 13.66 -11.10
C LEU A 145 -11.56 14.09 -9.62
N GLN A 146 -10.33 14.33 -9.14
CA GLN A 146 -9.97 15.02 -7.88
C GLN A 146 -9.93 14.20 -6.59
N TRP A 147 -9.85 12.86 -6.67
CA TRP A 147 -9.61 12.08 -5.46
C TRP A 147 -8.16 12.13 -5.02
N THR A 148 -7.99 12.12 -3.70
CA THR A 148 -6.68 12.00 -3.10
C THR A 148 -6.66 10.74 -2.28
N ASP A 149 -5.76 9.85 -2.64
CA ASP A 149 -5.50 8.64 -1.90
C ASP A 149 -4.26 8.83 -1.04
N ASN A 150 -4.18 7.99 -0.02
CA ASN A 150 -3.13 8.07 0.96
C ASN A 150 -2.54 6.68 1.19
N VAL A 151 -1.23 6.64 1.36
CA VAL A 151 -0.49 5.44 1.71
C VAL A 151 0.35 5.71 2.94
N ALA A 152 0.52 4.70 3.79
CA ALA A 152 1.37 4.82 4.96
C ALA A 152 1.95 3.46 5.36
N ILE A 153 3.17 3.47 5.90
CA ILE A 153 3.81 2.30 6.49
C ILE A 153 4.46 2.73 7.80
N ALA A 154 4.24 1.95 8.85
CA ALA A 154 4.82 2.21 10.16
C ALA A 154 5.39 0.93 10.77
N TRP A 155 6.34 1.10 11.68
CA TRP A 155 7.06 0.05 12.37
C TRP A 155 7.06 0.28 13.88
N ASP A 156 7.22 -0.79 14.64
CA ASP A 156 7.31 -0.66 16.09
C ASP A 156 8.56 0.09 16.57
N ASN A 157 8.57 0.39 17.86
CA ASN A 157 9.57 1.23 18.52
C ASN A 157 11.00 0.64 18.60
N ARG A 158 11.24 -0.57 18.08
CA ARG A 158 12.59 -1.13 17.95
C ARG A 158 13.28 -0.66 16.69
N PHE A 159 12.50 -0.28 15.67
CA PHE A 159 13.01 0.27 14.42
C PHE A 159 12.97 1.78 14.45
N ILE A 160 13.95 2.39 13.80
CA ILE A 160 14.11 3.85 13.69
C ILE A 160 14.25 4.21 12.22
N GLY A 161 13.40 5.11 11.73
CA GLY A 161 13.53 5.68 10.39
C GLY A 161 14.80 6.51 10.25
N VAL A 162 15.57 6.26 9.19
CA VAL A 162 16.75 7.04 8.84
C VAL A 162 16.30 8.37 8.25
N THR A 163 16.80 9.48 8.81
CA THR A 163 16.46 10.81 8.29
C THR A 163 16.99 10.99 6.86
N ASN A 164 16.22 11.63 5.99
CA ASN A 164 16.56 11.91 4.59
C ASN A 164 16.67 10.68 3.66
N SER A 165 16.16 9.51 4.07
CA SER A 165 16.02 8.33 3.19
C SER A 165 14.59 8.11 2.70
N LEU A 166 13.65 8.98 3.10
CA LEU A 166 12.27 8.95 2.62
C LEU A 166 12.24 9.26 1.12
N ASP A 167 11.66 8.34 0.36
CA ASP A 167 11.37 8.48 -1.05
C ASP A 167 9.90 8.16 -1.34
N GLY A 168 9.33 8.87 -2.31
CA GLY A 168 7.92 8.75 -2.66
C GLY A 168 7.63 9.28 -4.05
N PHE A 169 7.02 8.43 -4.88
CA PHE A 169 6.71 8.73 -6.27
C PHE A 169 5.36 8.16 -6.65
N TYR A 170 4.78 8.72 -7.70
CA TYR A 170 3.73 8.07 -8.46
C TYR A 170 3.85 8.46 -9.92
N SER A 171 3.38 7.60 -10.80
CA SER A 171 3.31 7.84 -12.23
C SER A 171 1.99 7.32 -12.78
N TYR A 172 1.48 7.97 -13.81
CA TYR A 172 0.21 7.60 -14.40
C TYR A 172 0.25 7.76 -15.91
N LEU A 173 -0.59 7.02 -16.60
CA LEU A 173 -0.72 7.15 -18.04
C LEU A 173 -1.73 8.24 -18.41
N HIS A 174 -1.28 9.27 -19.11
CA HIS A 174 -2.15 10.38 -19.43
C HIS A 174 -3.17 10.00 -20.52
N VAL A 175 -4.47 10.16 -20.21
CA VAL A 175 -5.62 9.67 -21.00
C VAL A 175 -5.63 10.14 -22.45
N PHE A 176 -5.06 11.31 -22.75
CA PHE A 176 -5.14 11.89 -24.08
C PHE A 176 -4.00 11.49 -25.03
N ASN A 177 -2.88 10.97 -24.52
CA ASN A 177 -1.68 10.74 -25.33
C ASN A 177 -0.88 9.48 -24.96
N ASN A 178 -1.34 8.66 -24.01
CA ASN A 178 -0.68 7.45 -23.55
C ASN A 178 0.79 7.65 -23.13
N ASN A 179 1.16 8.85 -22.69
CA ASN A 179 2.47 9.12 -22.13
C ASN A 179 2.45 8.91 -20.62
N TYR A 180 3.51 8.32 -20.07
CA TYR A 180 3.73 8.26 -18.64
C TYR A 180 4.09 9.65 -18.11
N VAL A 181 3.34 10.11 -17.11
CA VAL A 181 3.62 11.32 -16.35
C VAL A 181 4.06 10.90 -14.96
N SER A 182 5.28 11.26 -14.60
CA SER A 182 5.79 11.07 -13.24
C SER A 182 5.53 12.32 -12.41
N ALA A 183 5.08 12.12 -11.18
CA ALA A 183 4.84 13.18 -10.22
C ALA A 183 5.37 12.78 -8.83
N LYS A 184 5.67 13.80 -8.02
CA LYS A 184 6.15 13.59 -6.66
C LYS A 184 4.96 13.51 -5.71
N MET A 185 4.96 12.48 -4.87
CA MET A 185 3.98 12.33 -3.79
C MET A 185 4.22 13.38 -2.70
N ASP A 186 3.16 13.89 -2.07
CA ASP A 186 3.30 14.70 -0.86
C ASP A 186 3.57 13.77 0.32
N THR A 187 4.81 13.77 0.81
CA THR A 187 5.29 12.78 1.78
C THR A 187 5.59 13.39 3.14
N SER A 188 5.37 12.59 4.18
CA SER A 188 5.76 12.94 5.55
C SER A 188 6.42 11.75 6.23
N GLN A 189 7.37 12.04 7.12
CA GLN A 189 8.04 11.04 7.95
C GLN A 189 7.96 11.41 9.43
N ASN A 190 7.92 10.38 10.27
CA ASN A 190 8.23 10.47 11.69
C ASN A 190 9.22 9.34 12.05
N LEU A 191 9.57 9.21 13.32
CA LEU A 191 10.57 8.23 13.77
C LEU A 191 10.16 6.77 13.50
N TYR A 192 8.86 6.51 13.48
CA TYR A 192 8.25 5.19 13.48
C TYR A 192 7.41 4.90 12.23
N GLY A 193 7.42 5.77 11.22
CA GLY A 193 6.68 5.55 10.00
C GLY A 193 6.71 6.71 9.01
N ILE A 194 6.19 6.44 7.82
CA ILE A 194 6.04 7.38 6.71
C ILE A 194 4.64 7.34 6.13
N SER A 195 4.23 8.44 5.52
CA SER A 195 3.03 8.52 4.70
C SER A 195 3.26 9.32 3.45
N GLY A 196 2.31 9.17 2.54
CA GLY A 196 2.29 9.81 1.27
C GLY A 196 0.85 10.06 0.85
N LYS A 197 0.64 11.19 0.20
CA LYS A 197 -0.62 11.67 -0.31
C LYS A 197 -0.44 11.97 -1.80
N PHE A 198 -1.32 11.44 -2.65
CA PHE A 198 -1.24 11.63 -4.09
C PHE A 198 -2.63 11.81 -4.69
N LEU A 199 -2.67 12.60 -5.76
CA LEU A 199 -3.89 12.75 -6.56
C LEU A 199 -4.08 11.48 -7.39
N LEU A 200 -5.31 10.98 -7.43
CA LEU A 200 -5.79 10.05 -8.44
C LEU A 200 -6.28 10.88 -9.64
N PRO A 201 -5.47 11.09 -10.70
CA PRO A 201 -5.96 11.74 -11.90
C PRO A 201 -6.96 10.84 -12.61
N ASN A 202 -7.78 11.41 -13.49
CA ASN A 202 -8.55 10.60 -14.43
C ASN A 202 -7.56 9.92 -15.39
N THR A 203 -7.19 8.68 -15.07
CA THR A 203 -6.24 7.80 -15.76
C THR A 203 -6.79 6.39 -15.68
N TYR A 204 -6.48 5.55 -16.67
CA TYR A 204 -6.78 4.12 -16.60
C TYR A 204 -5.69 3.31 -15.89
N PHE A 205 -4.51 3.91 -15.69
CA PHE A 205 -3.38 3.25 -15.06
C PHE A 205 -2.52 4.23 -14.26
N MET A 206 -2.15 3.86 -13.05
CA MET A 206 -1.21 4.57 -12.19
C MET A 206 -0.44 3.58 -11.33
N THR A 207 0.84 3.85 -11.11
CA THR A 207 1.70 3.09 -10.19
C THR A 207 2.43 4.07 -9.28
N GLY A 208 2.76 3.66 -8.07
CA GLY A 208 3.51 4.51 -7.17
C GLY A 208 3.97 3.76 -5.93
N GLY A 209 4.65 4.49 -5.05
CA GLY A 209 5.10 3.92 -3.81
C GLY A 209 5.82 4.89 -2.90
N LEU A 210 6.07 4.38 -1.70
CA LEU A 210 6.84 4.99 -0.63
C LEU A 210 7.94 4.04 -0.19
N SER A 211 9.07 4.61 0.21
CA SER A 211 10.09 3.84 0.92
C SER A 211 10.88 4.67 1.90
N GLN A 212 11.41 4.03 2.93
CA GLN A 212 12.38 4.64 3.84
C GLN A 212 13.35 3.58 4.36
N ASP A 213 14.63 3.95 4.46
CA ASP A 213 15.60 3.14 5.20
C ASP A 213 15.30 3.20 6.70
N ILE A 214 15.36 2.05 7.36
CA ILE A 214 15.14 1.89 8.79
C ILE A 214 16.27 1.10 9.42
N LYS A 215 16.51 1.32 10.71
CA LYS A 215 17.56 0.66 11.48
C LYS A 215 17.01 0.01 12.73
N VAL A 216 17.60 -1.11 13.12
CA VAL A 216 17.30 -1.79 14.38
C VAL A 216 18.59 -2.29 15.04
N PRO A 217 18.80 -2.02 16.34
CA PRO A 217 19.99 -2.51 17.04
C PRO A 217 20.12 -4.04 17.04
N VAL A 218 21.34 -4.56 16.90
CA VAL A 218 21.60 -6.02 16.88
C VAL A 218 21.15 -6.75 18.14
N LYS A 219 20.94 -6.05 19.25
CA LYS A 219 20.39 -6.63 20.50
C LYS A 219 18.99 -7.25 20.32
N PHE A 220 18.25 -6.83 19.30
CA PHE A 220 16.93 -7.36 18.97
C PHE A 220 16.99 -8.54 17.97
N LYS A 221 18.19 -9.07 17.67
CA LYS A 221 18.34 -10.24 16.80
C LYS A 221 17.44 -11.39 17.28
N ASN A 222 16.82 -12.08 16.32
CA ASN A 222 15.87 -13.16 16.54
C ASN A 222 14.56 -12.76 17.24
N GLU A 223 14.32 -11.48 17.52
CA GLU A 223 13.00 -11.03 17.93
C GLU A 223 12.09 -10.79 16.71
N THR A 224 10.79 -10.72 16.97
CA THR A 224 9.79 -10.43 15.95
C THR A 224 9.44 -8.95 15.93
N GLY A 225 9.91 -8.22 14.93
CA GLY A 225 9.49 -6.85 14.60
C GLY A 225 8.07 -6.80 14.02
N LYS A 226 7.33 -5.73 14.27
CA LYS A 226 5.96 -5.52 13.80
C LYS A 226 5.86 -4.26 12.96
N PHE A 227 5.13 -4.40 11.88
CA PHE A 227 4.88 -3.33 10.94
C PHE A 227 3.44 -3.39 10.46
N GLN A 228 2.95 -2.25 9.99
CA GLN A 228 1.64 -2.16 9.37
C GLN A 228 1.73 -1.17 8.20
N ALA A 229 1.28 -1.60 7.02
CA ALA A 229 1.10 -0.76 5.85
C ALA A 229 -0.39 -0.59 5.57
N LYS A 230 -0.74 0.57 5.03
CA LYS A 230 -2.10 0.89 4.62
C LYS A 230 -2.15 1.65 3.31
N TYR A 231 -3.13 1.30 2.49
CA TYR A 231 -3.62 2.12 1.39
C TYR A 231 -5.03 2.59 1.74
N ILE A 232 -5.31 3.87 1.53
CA ILE A 232 -6.63 4.46 1.72
C ILE A 232 -7.15 4.96 0.40
N HIS A 233 -8.31 4.45 0.03
CA HIS A 233 -9.10 5.02 -1.05
C HIS A 233 -10.17 5.93 -0.49
N SER A 234 -10.15 7.20 -0.89
CA SER A 234 -11.11 8.20 -0.45
C SER A 234 -12.33 8.18 -1.37
N LEU A 235 -13.51 7.92 -0.82
CA LEU A 235 -14.74 7.74 -1.61
C LEU A 235 -15.44 9.06 -1.96
N ILE A 236 -14.94 10.17 -1.40
CA ILE A 236 -15.34 11.54 -1.73
C ILE A 236 -14.08 12.42 -1.74
N PRO A 237 -14.10 13.56 -2.46
CA PRO A 237 -12.97 14.47 -2.49
C PRO A 237 -12.55 14.91 -1.07
N PHE A 238 -11.24 14.94 -0.84
CA PHE A 238 -10.61 15.50 0.36
C PHE A 238 -10.93 14.80 1.70
N THR A 239 -11.35 13.53 1.69
CA THR A 239 -11.41 12.70 2.91
C THR A 239 -10.31 11.63 2.99
N GLY A 240 -10.25 10.83 4.06
CA GLY A 240 -9.35 9.67 4.22
C GLY A 240 -8.15 9.87 5.18
N ALA A 241 -8.25 9.36 6.42
CA ALA A 241 -7.18 9.33 7.42
C ALA A 241 -6.66 7.93 7.64
N VAL A 242 -5.37 7.83 7.88
CA VAL A 242 -4.79 6.68 8.52
C VAL A 242 -4.08 7.11 9.79
N SER A 243 -4.29 6.31 10.83
CA SER A 243 -3.41 6.22 11.98
C SER A 243 -2.95 4.76 12.09
N ILE A 244 -1.65 4.56 12.34
CA ILE A 244 -1.01 3.24 12.42
C ILE A 244 -0.31 3.07 13.78
N GLY A 245 -0.97 2.41 14.73
CA GLY A 245 -0.36 1.92 15.98
C GLY A 245 0.36 2.97 16.86
N LYS A 246 1.23 2.50 17.77
CA LYS A 246 2.11 3.36 18.62
C LYS A 246 3.16 4.15 17.82
N ALA A 247 3.26 3.83 16.54
CA ALA A 247 4.14 4.39 15.52
C ALA A 247 3.44 5.48 14.67
N SER A 248 2.25 5.91 15.11
CA SER A 248 1.22 6.59 14.32
C SER A 248 1.77 7.60 13.33
N VAL A 249 1.67 7.25 12.05
CA VAL A 249 1.64 8.24 10.99
C VAL A 249 0.20 8.71 10.89
N ASN A 250 -0.04 9.99 11.18
CA ASN A 250 -1.38 10.58 11.11
C ASN A 250 -1.55 11.24 9.74
N VAL A 251 -2.55 10.77 9.00
CA VAL A 251 -3.00 11.35 7.74
C VAL A 251 -4.44 11.90 7.94
N PRO A 252 -4.88 13.00 7.31
CA PRO A 252 -6.12 13.68 7.69
C PRO A 252 -7.45 13.00 7.28
N THR A 253 -8.45 12.96 8.20
CA THR A 253 -9.90 12.58 8.10
C THR A 253 -10.38 11.10 7.95
N GLY A 254 -10.76 10.40 9.03
CA GLY A 254 -11.06 8.95 9.05
C GLY A 254 -12.48 8.45 8.69
N TRP A 255 -13.17 9.06 7.73
CA TRP A 255 -14.56 8.73 7.37
C TRP A 255 -14.78 8.82 5.86
N LEU A 256 -15.72 8.03 5.33
CA LEU A 256 -15.96 7.81 3.89
C LEU A 256 -14.72 7.38 3.11
N CYS A 257 -14.10 6.30 3.57
CA CYS A 257 -12.96 5.72 2.89
C CYS A 257 -12.94 4.19 3.02
N GLN A 258 -12.26 3.54 2.09
CA GLN A 258 -11.83 2.16 2.21
C GLN A 258 -10.36 2.13 2.66
N GLU A 259 -10.05 1.30 3.66
CA GLU A 259 -8.70 1.02 4.14
C GLU A 259 -8.30 -0.41 3.77
N PHE A 260 -7.18 -0.57 3.08
CA PHE A 260 -6.52 -1.86 2.86
C PHE A 260 -5.32 -1.93 3.79
N VAL A 261 -5.28 -2.92 4.67
CA VAL A 261 -4.29 -3.05 5.75
C VAL A 261 -3.48 -4.32 5.55
N LEU A 262 -2.16 -4.17 5.56
CA LEU A 262 -1.19 -5.25 5.57
C LEU A 262 -0.45 -5.21 6.90
N ASP A 263 -0.58 -6.25 7.73
CA ASP A 263 0.14 -6.39 9.00
C ASP A 263 1.30 -7.39 8.82
N PHE A 264 2.54 -6.97 9.06
CA PHE A 264 3.73 -7.82 8.89
C PHE A 264 4.47 -8.05 10.20
N ASN A 265 4.94 -9.29 10.38
CA ASN A 265 5.81 -9.69 11.47
C ASN A 265 7.15 -10.16 10.92
N ILE A 266 8.20 -9.35 11.08
CA ILE A 266 9.57 -9.63 10.59
C ILE A 266 10.43 -10.29 11.66
N LYS A 267 11.21 -11.30 11.30
CA LYS A 267 12.28 -11.85 12.13
C LYS A 267 13.55 -11.00 12.00
N ILE A 268 13.93 -10.31 13.07
CA ILE A 268 15.06 -9.37 13.05
C ILE A 268 16.39 -10.14 12.94
N GLY A 269 17.24 -9.69 12.01
CA GLY A 269 18.60 -10.17 11.81
C GLY A 269 18.76 -11.38 10.90
N ASN A 270 17.67 -12.03 10.49
CA ASN A 270 17.69 -13.04 9.43
C ASN A 270 17.78 -12.36 8.06
#